data_AF-A0A327NIT9-F1
#
_entry.id   AF-A0A327NIT9-F1
#
_cell.length_a   1.000
_cell.length_b   1.000
_cell.length_c   1.000
_cell.angle_alpha   90.00
_cell.angle_beta   90.00
_cell.angle_gamma   90.00
#
_symmetry.space_group_name_H-M   'P 1'
#
loop_
_entity.id
_entity.type
_entity.pdbx_description
1 polymer ?
#
loop_
_entity_poly.entity_id
_entity_poly.type
_entity_poly.pdbx_seq_one_letter_code
_entity_poly.pdbx_strand_id
1 'polypeptide(L)'
;MSQKVQTLDYHWAKTLYERHPVLAAFRKRVDGFSVMVSCLHEAFEQRRHSRYLEPDLINWITDFLLAIDQLDNNARTPRDYLDEWTKDGMLRRFYDDLLHDEPFYELTPDAVLLLRWLQELDQHEFIGTESRLRVLFDLLEQLAYRSSSDKASRIEQLRREIREREAEIERIEQGELDVWNATRIRENFQLVQETARRLLADFRQVEQNFRAIDRDLRDEILTTPLSKGRLLDNLFSTIDERIWERDQGRVFAPFGSC
;
A
#
# COMPACT_ATOMS: atom_id res chain seq x y z
N MET A 1 -6.59 13.58 22.59
CA MET A 1 -7.39 14.26 21.55
C MET A 1 -8.31 13.22 20.93
N SER A 2 -9.63 13.37 21.05
CA SER A 2 -10.60 12.42 20.48
C SER A 2 -10.44 12.33 18.96
N GLN A 3 -10.15 11.14 18.45
CA GLN A 3 -10.44 10.80 17.05
C GLN A 3 -11.92 11.09 16.82
N LYS A 4 -12.23 12.09 15.99
CA LYS A 4 -13.59 12.24 15.46
C LYS A 4 -13.90 10.96 14.70
N VAL A 5 -14.81 10.15 15.24
CA VAL A 5 -15.47 9.10 14.47
C VAL A 5 -16.04 9.80 13.24
N GLN A 6 -15.51 9.49 12.06
CA GLN A 6 -16.08 9.99 10.82
C GLN A 6 -17.48 9.39 10.71
N THR A 7 -18.49 10.22 10.98
CA THR A 7 -19.88 9.85 10.75
C THR A 7 -20.08 9.73 9.25
N LEU A 8 -20.38 8.51 8.80
CA LEU A 8 -20.75 8.16 7.42
C LEU A 8 -22.10 8.80 7.05
N ASP A 9 -22.16 10.14 7.01
CA ASP A 9 -23.38 10.86 6.65
C ASP A 9 -23.61 10.84 5.13
N TYR A 10 -24.84 11.19 4.74
CA TYR A 10 -25.27 11.17 3.34
C TYR A 10 -24.41 12.07 2.43
N HIS A 11 -24.02 13.26 2.90
CA HIS A 11 -23.28 14.21 2.08
C HIS A 11 -21.83 13.76 1.87
N TRP A 12 -21.22 13.20 2.92
CA TRP A 12 -19.92 12.56 2.84
C TRP A 12 -19.95 11.37 1.86
N ALA A 13 -20.92 10.47 2.00
CA ALA A 13 -21.02 9.29 1.14
C ALA A 13 -21.24 9.65 -0.33
N LYS A 14 -22.09 10.65 -0.60
CA LYS A 14 -22.31 11.19 -1.95
C LYS A 14 -21.02 11.76 -2.54
N THR A 15 -20.30 12.57 -1.77
CA THR A 15 -19.03 13.18 -2.22
C THR A 15 -17.97 12.13 -2.51
N LEU A 16 -17.87 11.11 -1.64
CA LEU A 16 -16.97 9.99 -1.83
C LEU A 16 -17.30 9.24 -3.12
N TYR A 17 -18.58 8.87 -3.32
CA TYR A 17 -19.03 8.17 -4.51
C TYR A 17 -18.76 8.93 -5.80
N GLU A 18 -18.91 10.26 -5.78
CA GLU A 18 -18.68 11.11 -6.96
C GLU A 18 -17.20 11.29 -7.29
N ARG A 19 -16.32 11.41 -6.28
CA ARG A 19 -14.94 11.86 -6.45
C ARG A 19 -13.87 10.79 -6.29
N HIS A 20 -14.14 9.70 -5.57
CA HIS A 20 -13.11 8.70 -5.26
C HIS A 20 -12.75 7.87 -6.51
N PRO A 21 -11.47 7.77 -6.91
CA PRO A 21 -11.03 7.04 -8.11
C PRO A 21 -11.51 5.59 -8.16
N VAL A 22 -11.36 4.85 -7.05
CA VAL A 22 -11.86 3.46 -6.93
C VAL A 22 -13.38 3.36 -7.21
N LEU A 23 -14.19 4.28 -6.70
CA LEU A 23 -15.64 4.27 -6.95
C LEU A 23 -15.98 4.77 -8.37
N ALA A 24 -15.13 5.60 -8.97
CA ALA A 24 -15.22 5.94 -10.39
C ALA A 24 -14.97 4.71 -11.29
N ALA A 25 -14.00 3.86 -10.95
CA ALA A 25 -13.76 2.60 -11.64
C ALA A 25 -15.01 1.70 -11.65
N PHE A 26 -15.70 1.54 -10.51
CA PHE A 26 -16.93 0.75 -10.42
C PHE A 26 -18.13 1.33 -11.17
N ARG A 27 -18.10 2.61 -11.54
CA ARG A 27 -19.16 3.24 -12.37
C ARG A 27 -18.98 2.96 -13.87
N LYS A 28 -17.83 2.41 -14.29
CA LYS A 28 -17.60 2.06 -15.69
C LYS A 28 -18.56 0.95 -16.14
N ARG A 29 -18.78 0.88 -17.45
CA ARG A 29 -19.46 -0.27 -18.07
C ARG A 29 -18.64 -1.53 -17.80
N VAL A 30 -19.31 -2.68 -17.78
CA VAL A 30 -18.70 -3.99 -17.51
C VAL A 30 -17.45 -4.20 -18.36
N ASP A 31 -17.54 -4.01 -19.68
CA ASP A 31 -16.40 -4.24 -20.58
C ASP A 31 -15.21 -3.31 -20.28
N GLY A 32 -15.48 -2.02 -20.02
CA GLY A 32 -14.44 -1.05 -19.70
C GLY A 32 -13.78 -1.30 -18.34
N PHE A 33 -14.57 -1.73 -17.35
CA PHE A 33 -14.06 -2.14 -16.04
C PHE A 33 -13.21 -3.41 -16.16
N SER A 34 -13.72 -4.44 -16.85
CA SER A 34 -13.05 -5.71 -17.05
C SER A 34 -11.70 -5.53 -17.73
N VAL A 35 -11.66 -4.83 -18.88
CA VAL A 35 -10.41 -4.57 -19.62
C VAL A 35 -9.40 -3.83 -18.75
N MET A 36 -9.81 -2.78 -18.03
CA MET A 36 -8.93 -2.01 -17.16
C MET A 36 -8.34 -2.87 -16.05
N VAL A 37 -9.17 -3.60 -15.31
CA VAL A 37 -8.72 -4.44 -14.19
C VAL A 37 -7.79 -5.54 -14.66
N SER A 38 -8.18 -6.31 -15.68
CA SER A 38 -7.38 -7.43 -16.18
C SER A 38 -6.06 -6.95 -16.77
N CYS A 39 -6.08 -5.89 -17.58
CA CYS A 39 -4.87 -5.36 -18.21
C CYS A 39 -3.89 -4.79 -17.17
N LEU A 40 -4.37 -3.99 -16.21
CA LEU A 40 -3.51 -3.40 -15.18
C LEU A 40 -2.95 -4.46 -14.23
N HIS A 41 -3.77 -5.45 -13.85
CA HIS A 41 -3.31 -6.56 -13.01
C HIS A 41 -2.23 -7.39 -13.71
N GLU A 42 -2.44 -7.75 -14.98
CA GLU A 42 -1.46 -8.56 -15.73
C GLU A 42 -0.16 -7.77 -16.00
N ALA A 43 -0.28 -6.50 -16.39
CA ALA A 43 0.86 -5.63 -16.65
C ALA A 43 1.74 -5.45 -15.40
N PHE A 44 1.16 -4.98 -14.30
CA PHE A 44 1.96 -4.49 -13.16
C PHE A 44 2.18 -5.52 -12.05
N GLU A 45 1.22 -6.41 -11.78
CA GLU A 45 1.33 -7.36 -10.67
C GLU A 45 1.92 -8.71 -11.10
N GLN A 46 1.43 -9.29 -12.20
CA GLN A 46 1.91 -10.61 -12.63
C GLN A 46 3.34 -10.56 -13.17
N ARG A 47 3.67 -9.52 -13.95
CA ARG A 47 5.01 -9.33 -14.51
C ARG A 47 5.98 -8.61 -13.57
N ARG A 48 5.52 -8.18 -12.39
CA ARG A 48 6.31 -7.51 -11.33
C ARG A 48 7.06 -6.24 -11.78
N HIS A 49 6.57 -5.54 -12.78
CA HIS A 49 7.14 -4.25 -13.18
C HIS A 49 6.48 -3.13 -12.36
N SER A 50 7.29 -2.26 -11.76
CA SER A 50 6.80 -1.12 -10.99
C SER A 50 6.35 0.05 -11.88
N ARG A 51 6.99 0.21 -13.05
CA ARG A 51 6.72 1.27 -14.02
C ARG A 51 7.04 0.79 -15.44
N TYR A 52 6.38 1.39 -16.43
CA TYR A 52 6.61 1.14 -17.85
C TYR A 52 6.90 2.45 -18.59
N LEU A 53 7.74 2.39 -19.63
CA LEU A 53 7.76 3.44 -20.65
C LEU A 53 6.47 3.39 -21.48
N GLU A 54 6.04 4.53 -21.99
CA GLU A 54 4.82 4.63 -22.79
C GLU A 54 4.79 3.68 -24.01
N PRO A 55 5.85 3.56 -24.83
CA PRO A 55 5.80 2.67 -25.99
C PRO A 55 5.67 1.20 -25.58
N ASP A 56 6.35 0.79 -24.52
CA ASP A 56 6.29 -0.59 -24.00
C ASP A 56 4.88 -0.92 -23.49
N LEU A 57 4.26 0.02 -22.77
CA LEU A 57 2.91 -0.18 -22.24
C LEU A 57 1.86 -0.14 -23.36
N ILE A 58 2.04 0.69 -24.39
CA ILE A 58 1.18 0.70 -25.59
C ILE A 58 1.25 -0.63 -26.31
N ASN A 59 2.45 -1.16 -26.56
CA ASN A 59 2.62 -2.47 -27.21
C ASN A 59 1.96 -3.56 -26.38
N TRP A 60 2.16 -3.54 -25.07
CA TRP A 60 1.52 -4.47 -24.15
C TRP A 60 -0.01 -4.43 -24.22
N ILE A 61 -0.61 -3.24 -24.13
CA ILE A 61 -2.07 -3.07 -24.21
C ILE A 61 -2.58 -3.55 -25.57
N THR A 62 -1.84 -3.32 -26.66
CA THR A 62 -2.18 -3.80 -28.00
C THR A 62 -2.28 -5.32 -28.03
N ASP A 63 -1.24 -6.00 -27.55
CA ASP A 63 -1.19 -7.46 -27.51
C ASP A 63 -2.29 -8.03 -26.60
N PHE A 64 -2.51 -7.39 -25.45
CA PHE A 64 -3.56 -7.76 -24.50
C PHE A 64 -4.96 -7.66 -25.13
N LEU A 65 -5.30 -6.52 -25.74
CA LEU A 65 -6.59 -6.29 -26.38
C LEU A 65 -6.84 -7.26 -27.55
N LEU A 66 -5.78 -7.59 -28.30
CA LEU A 66 -5.85 -8.58 -29.38
C LEU A 66 -6.11 -9.99 -28.83
N ALA A 67 -5.51 -10.36 -27.70
CA ALA A 67 -5.71 -11.66 -27.07
C ALA A 67 -7.15 -11.89 -26.56
N ILE A 68 -7.86 -10.82 -26.15
CA ILE A 68 -9.22 -10.90 -25.64
C ILE A 68 -10.30 -10.54 -26.69
N ASP A 69 -9.92 -10.41 -27.96
CA ASP A 69 -10.80 -10.02 -29.08
C ASP A 69 -11.56 -8.70 -28.83
N GLN A 70 -10.91 -7.76 -28.12
CA GLN A 70 -11.43 -6.42 -27.83
C GLN A 70 -10.70 -5.33 -28.63
N LEU A 71 -9.75 -5.71 -29.49
CA LEU A 71 -9.09 -4.78 -30.39
C LEU A 71 -10.05 -4.43 -31.54
N ASP A 72 -10.97 -3.51 -31.27
CA ASP A 72 -11.93 -3.05 -32.26
C ASP A 72 -11.24 -2.08 -33.23
N ASN A 73 -11.18 -2.44 -34.52
CA ASN A 73 -10.32 -1.81 -35.54
C ASN A 73 -10.59 -0.30 -35.77
N ASN A 74 -11.65 0.28 -35.19
CA ASN A 74 -12.07 1.67 -35.44
C ASN A 74 -12.58 2.45 -34.20
N ALA A 75 -12.50 1.92 -32.97
CA ALA A 75 -13.16 2.59 -31.83
C ALA A 75 -12.21 3.23 -30.80
N ARG A 76 -11.17 2.53 -30.34
CA ARG A 76 -10.24 3.05 -29.31
C ARG A 76 -8.83 2.53 -29.53
N THR A 77 -7.85 3.43 -29.44
CA THR A 77 -6.43 3.07 -29.48
C THR A 77 -5.92 2.69 -28.08
N PRO A 78 -4.84 1.90 -27.96
CA PRO A 78 -4.16 1.64 -26.69
C PRO A 78 -3.81 2.91 -25.90
N ARG A 79 -3.47 4.00 -26.61
CA ARG A 79 -3.20 5.31 -26.02
C ARG A 79 -4.46 5.94 -25.39
N ASP A 80 -5.63 5.75 -26.00
CA ASP A 80 -6.90 6.23 -25.43
C ASP A 80 -7.24 5.56 -24.10
N TYR A 81 -6.81 4.31 -23.90
CA TYR A 81 -6.93 3.62 -22.61
C TYR A 81 -5.98 4.23 -21.56
N LEU A 82 -4.72 4.50 -21.91
CA LEU A 82 -3.76 5.14 -21.00
C LEU A 82 -4.23 6.53 -20.55
N ASP A 83 -4.72 7.33 -21.49
CA ASP A 83 -5.25 8.66 -21.20
C ASP A 83 -6.50 8.59 -20.32
N GLU A 84 -7.41 7.65 -20.57
CA GLU A 84 -8.58 7.40 -19.73
C GLU A 84 -8.17 6.98 -18.32
N TRP A 85 -7.35 5.94 -18.18
CA TRP A 85 -6.95 5.39 -16.88
C TRP A 85 -6.12 6.39 -16.06
N THR A 86 -5.40 7.29 -16.73
CA THR A 86 -4.73 8.42 -16.07
C THR A 86 -5.73 9.46 -15.57
N LYS A 87 -6.74 9.81 -16.37
CA LYS A 87 -7.82 10.74 -15.96
C LYS A 87 -8.67 10.18 -14.82
N ASP A 88 -8.89 8.87 -14.81
CA ASP A 88 -9.61 8.18 -13.73
C ASP A 88 -8.78 8.07 -12.45
N GLY A 89 -7.51 8.46 -12.47
CA GLY A 89 -6.60 8.35 -11.33
C GLY A 89 -6.13 6.92 -11.06
N MET A 90 -6.22 6.01 -12.04
CA MET A 90 -5.69 4.65 -11.92
C MET A 90 -4.20 4.56 -12.29
N LEU A 91 -3.80 5.34 -13.30
CA LEU A 91 -2.41 5.47 -13.72
C LEU A 91 -1.87 6.86 -13.41
N ARG A 92 -0.58 6.91 -13.14
CA ARG A 92 0.16 8.16 -13.08
C ARG A 92 1.17 8.20 -14.22
N ARG A 93 1.08 9.27 -15.01
CA ARG A 93 2.04 9.62 -16.06
C ARG A 93 3.08 10.60 -15.52
N PHE A 94 4.37 10.33 -15.70
CA PHE A 94 5.46 11.23 -15.27
C PHE A 94 6.70 11.08 -16.18
N TYR A 95 7.62 12.03 -16.10
CA TYR A 95 8.90 11.98 -16.81
C TYR A 95 10.02 11.73 -15.79
N ASP A 96 11.01 10.91 -16.16
CA ASP A 96 12.21 10.67 -15.33
C ASP A 96 13.31 11.63 -15.78
N ASP A 97 14.09 12.16 -14.83
CA ASP A 97 15.18 13.11 -15.10
C ASP A 97 16.31 12.48 -15.94
N LEU A 98 16.37 11.14 -16.01
CA LEU A 98 17.38 10.41 -16.79
C LEU A 98 16.95 10.13 -18.24
N LEU A 99 15.65 10.13 -18.53
CA LEU A 99 15.06 9.78 -19.83
C LEU A 99 14.07 10.89 -20.20
N HIS A 100 14.61 11.98 -20.72
CA HIS A 100 13.90 13.26 -20.84
C HIS A 100 12.76 13.30 -21.87
N ASP A 101 12.70 12.36 -22.81
CA ASP A 101 11.78 12.47 -23.96
C ASP A 101 10.57 11.53 -23.92
N GLU A 102 10.54 10.53 -23.04
CA GLU A 102 9.44 9.56 -22.98
C GLU A 102 8.79 9.46 -21.59
N PRO A 103 7.45 9.52 -21.50
CA PRO A 103 6.77 9.41 -20.24
C PRO A 103 6.73 7.96 -19.73
N PHE A 104 6.85 7.82 -18.42
CA PHE A 104 6.59 6.60 -17.67
C PHE A 104 5.17 6.56 -17.13
N TYR A 105 4.66 5.34 -16.97
CA TYR A 105 3.39 5.03 -16.32
C TYR A 105 3.59 4.09 -15.13
N GLU A 106 2.93 4.40 -14.02
CA GLU A 106 2.86 3.57 -12.82
C GLU A 106 1.44 3.50 -12.27
N LEU A 107 1.11 2.45 -11.52
CA LEU A 107 -0.14 2.36 -10.78
C LEU A 107 -0.17 3.40 -9.66
N THR A 108 -1.30 4.11 -9.52
CA THR A 108 -1.56 4.92 -8.34
C THR A 108 -1.90 4.03 -7.13
N PRO A 109 -1.80 4.55 -5.90
CA PRO A 109 -2.26 3.82 -4.72
C PRO A 109 -3.74 3.42 -4.78
N ASP A 110 -4.60 4.24 -5.40
CA ASP A 110 -6.00 3.90 -5.62
C ASP A 110 -6.18 2.69 -6.56
N ALA A 111 -5.40 2.60 -7.64
CA ALA A 111 -5.43 1.42 -8.51
C ALA A 111 -4.93 0.16 -7.79
N VAL A 112 -3.85 0.28 -7.00
CA VAL A 112 -3.35 -0.84 -6.18
C VAL A 112 -4.42 -1.28 -5.16
N LEU A 113 -5.10 -0.33 -4.52
CA LEU A 113 -6.20 -0.61 -3.59
C LEU A 113 -7.35 -1.34 -4.29
N LEU A 114 -7.76 -0.86 -5.47
CA LEU A 114 -8.81 -1.47 -6.28
C LEU A 114 -8.46 -2.93 -6.64
N LEU A 115 -7.27 -3.16 -7.20
CA LEU A 115 -6.84 -4.50 -7.62
C LEU A 115 -6.76 -5.48 -6.43
N ARG A 116 -6.20 -5.02 -5.30
CA ARG A 116 -6.15 -5.83 -4.07
C ARG A 116 -7.56 -6.17 -3.57
N TRP A 117 -8.47 -5.19 -3.53
CA TRP A 117 -9.83 -5.43 -3.08
C TRP A 117 -10.55 -6.45 -3.96
N LEU A 118 -10.35 -6.41 -5.28
CA LEU A 118 -10.93 -7.40 -6.19
C LEU A 118 -10.36 -8.81 -5.96
N GLN A 119 -9.07 -8.93 -5.65
CA GLN A 119 -8.48 -10.22 -5.25
C GLN A 119 -9.06 -10.73 -3.93
N GLU A 120 -9.34 -9.85 -2.97
CA GLU A 120 -9.97 -10.22 -1.70
C GLU A 120 -11.41 -10.73 -1.89
N LEU A 121 -12.16 -10.19 -2.86
CA LEU A 121 -13.52 -10.65 -3.17
C LEU A 121 -13.55 -12.07 -3.76
N ASP A 122 -12.50 -12.46 -4.49
CA ASP A 122 -12.35 -13.80 -5.09
C ASP A 122 -11.89 -14.86 -4.07
N GLN A 123 -11.25 -14.45 -2.96
CA GLN A 123 -10.77 -15.35 -1.90
C GLN A 123 -11.93 -15.88 -1.03
N HIS A 124 -12.76 -16.75 -1.60
CA HIS A 124 -13.80 -17.52 -0.91
C HIS A 124 -13.30 -18.81 -0.22
N GLU A 125 -12.00 -18.98 0.02
CA GLU A 125 -11.51 -20.14 0.77
C GLU A 125 -10.52 -19.76 1.86
N PHE A 126 -11.06 -19.61 3.07
CA PHE A 126 -10.51 -20.28 4.26
C PHE A 126 -9.01 -20.05 4.55
N ILE A 127 -8.50 -18.81 4.43
CA ILE A 127 -7.15 -18.47 4.89
C ILE A 127 -7.22 -17.90 6.31
N GLY A 128 -6.84 -18.72 7.29
CA GLY A 128 -6.08 -18.21 8.43
C GLY A 128 -6.84 -17.52 9.55
N THR A 129 -7.99 -18.03 10.00
CA THR A 129 -8.55 -17.61 11.30
C THR A 129 -7.53 -17.86 12.42
N GLU A 130 -6.81 -18.99 12.41
CA GLU A 130 -5.79 -19.29 13.41
C GLU A 130 -4.58 -18.35 13.32
N SER A 131 -4.04 -18.11 12.12
CA SER A 131 -2.87 -17.24 11.93
C SER A 131 -3.18 -15.78 12.28
N ARG A 132 -4.37 -15.28 11.92
CA ARG A 132 -4.81 -13.93 12.26
C ARG A 132 -5.16 -13.79 13.75
N LEU A 133 -5.78 -14.80 14.36
CA LEU A 133 -6.02 -14.82 15.80
C LEU A 133 -4.70 -14.83 16.59
N ARG A 134 -3.70 -15.62 16.17
CA ARG A 134 -2.40 -15.64 16.84
C ARG A 134 -1.71 -14.28 16.77
N VAL A 135 -1.67 -13.65 15.60
CA VAL A 135 -1.13 -12.28 15.45
C VAL A 135 -1.92 -11.28 16.32
N LEU A 136 -3.24 -11.40 16.38
CA LEU A 136 -4.07 -10.55 17.23
C LEU A 136 -3.78 -10.77 18.73
N PHE A 137 -3.64 -12.02 19.17
CA PHE A 137 -3.27 -12.35 20.55
C PHE A 137 -1.88 -11.81 20.90
N ASP A 138 -0.89 -11.98 20.02
CA ASP A 138 0.46 -11.44 20.22
C ASP A 138 0.43 -9.91 20.33
N LEU A 139 -0.38 -9.23 19.51
CA LEU A 139 -0.57 -7.78 19.58
C LEU A 139 -1.29 -7.32 20.86
N LEU A 140 -2.31 -8.06 21.29
CA LEU A 140 -3.03 -7.77 22.54
C LEU A 140 -2.15 -7.99 23.76
N GLU A 141 -1.34 -9.04 23.78
CA GLU A 141 -0.32 -9.27 24.81
C GLU A 141 0.70 -8.12 24.79
N GLN A 142 1.28 -7.79 23.62
CA GLN A 142 2.23 -6.69 23.53
C GLN A 142 1.64 -5.36 24.00
N LEU A 143 0.38 -5.06 23.67
CA LEU A 143 -0.30 -3.86 24.14
C LEU A 143 -0.47 -3.89 25.66
N ALA A 144 -1.04 -4.95 26.23
CA ALA A 144 -1.25 -5.09 27.67
C ALA A 144 0.04 -4.93 28.47
N TYR A 145 1.17 -5.44 27.94
CA TYR A 145 2.45 -5.45 28.65
C TYR A 145 3.32 -4.23 28.38
N ARG A 146 3.31 -3.67 27.17
CA ARG A 146 4.09 -2.47 26.83
C ARG A 146 3.40 -1.16 27.23
N SER A 147 2.08 -1.18 27.47
CA SER A 147 1.36 -0.05 28.07
C SER A 147 1.35 -0.09 29.61
N SER A 148 1.68 -1.23 30.21
CA SER A 148 1.79 -1.38 31.67
C SER A 148 3.11 -0.80 32.17
N SER A 149 3.04 0.15 33.10
CA SER A 149 4.22 0.76 33.76
C SER A 149 4.77 -0.08 34.92
N ASP A 150 4.26 -1.29 35.14
CA ASP A 150 4.68 -2.16 36.26
C ASP A 150 5.85 -3.10 35.87
N LYS A 151 7.01 -2.83 36.49
CA LYS A 151 8.24 -3.60 36.30
C LYS A 151 8.13 -5.04 36.80
N ALA A 152 7.34 -5.28 37.86
CA ALA A 152 7.23 -6.61 38.46
C ALA A 152 6.51 -7.59 37.52
N SER A 153 5.35 -7.17 36.99
CA SER A 153 4.60 -7.93 35.98
C SER A 153 5.45 -8.26 34.74
N ARG A 154 6.31 -7.32 34.30
CA ARG A 154 7.19 -7.55 33.15
C ARG A 154 8.26 -8.60 33.42
N ILE A 155 8.86 -8.61 34.61
CA ILE A 155 9.86 -9.62 35.01
C ILE A 155 9.22 -11.00 35.15
N GLU A 156 8.02 -11.09 35.70
CA GLU A 156 7.29 -12.35 35.85
C GLU A 156 6.96 -12.99 34.49
N GLN A 157 6.51 -12.17 33.53
CA GLN A 157 6.29 -12.61 32.16
C GLN A 157 7.58 -13.12 31.50
N LEU A 158 8.68 -12.36 31.57
CA LEU A 158 9.95 -12.79 30.97
C LEU A 158 10.43 -14.12 31.57
N ARG A 159 10.22 -14.33 32.87
CA ARG A 159 10.50 -15.62 33.51
C ARG A 159 9.59 -16.73 33.02
N ARG A 160 8.32 -16.44 32.69
CA ARG A 160 7.41 -17.41 32.08
C ARG A 160 7.88 -17.79 30.67
N GLU A 161 8.21 -16.81 29.84
CA GLU A 161 8.75 -17.03 28.48
C GLU A 161 10.05 -17.85 28.50
N ILE A 162 10.94 -17.59 29.47
CA ILE A 162 12.17 -18.38 29.66
C ILE A 162 11.82 -19.84 29.97
N ARG A 163 10.91 -20.10 30.92
CA ARG A 163 10.50 -21.48 31.27
C ARG A 163 9.86 -22.21 30.11
N GLU A 164 9.02 -21.53 29.33
CA GLU A 164 8.38 -22.11 28.14
C GLU A 164 9.42 -22.48 27.08
N ARG A 165 10.41 -21.61 26.85
CA ARG A 165 11.54 -21.86 25.94
C ARG A 165 12.45 -22.98 26.43
N GLU A 166 12.76 -23.03 27.72
CA GLU A 166 13.56 -24.11 28.33
C GLU A 166 12.87 -25.46 28.17
N ALA A 167 11.56 -25.53 28.41
CA ALA A 167 10.78 -26.76 28.20
C ALA A 167 10.71 -27.16 26.71
N GLU A 168 10.65 -26.20 25.79
CA GLU A 168 10.70 -26.46 24.35
C GLU A 168 12.06 -27.02 23.92
N ILE A 169 13.17 -26.45 24.43
CA ILE A 169 14.53 -26.95 24.19
C ILE A 169 14.65 -28.39 24.69
N GLU A 170 14.18 -28.69 25.91
CA GLU A 170 14.24 -30.03 26.47
C GLU A 170 13.47 -31.06 25.62
N ARG A 171 12.29 -30.70 25.11
CA ARG A 171 11.54 -31.55 24.16
C ARG A 171 12.32 -31.80 22.87
N ILE A 172 12.94 -30.77 22.31
CA ILE A 172 13.75 -30.88 21.09
C ILE A 172 14.98 -31.78 21.34
N GLU A 173 15.65 -31.64 22.47
CA GLU A 173 16.79 -32.48 22.89
C GLU A 173 16.38 -33.95 23.07
N GLN A 174 15.13 -34.21 23.49
CA GLN A 174 14.53 -35.54 23.57
C GLN A 174 14.05 -36.09 22.22
N GLY A 175 14.21 -35.33 21.13
CA GLY A 175 13.85 -35.73 19.77
C GLY A 175 12.44 -35.36 19.33
N GLU A 176 11.67 -34.64 20.15
CA GLU A 176 10.35 -34.12 19.80
C GLU A 176 10.47 -32.76 19.09
N LEU A 177 10.72 -32.81 17.78
CA LEU A 177 10.71 -31.64 16.91
C LEU A 177 9.29 -31.40 16.36
N ASP A 178 8.65 -30.32 16.81
CA ASP A 178 7.39 -29.85 16.23
C ASP A 178 7.67 -29.14 14.89
N VAL A 179 7.68 -29.92 13.80
CA VAL A 179 7.84 -29.40 12.45
C VAL A 179 6.48 -28.98 11.91
N TRP A 180 6.38 -27.75 11.42
CA TRP A 180 5.14 -27.29 10.80
C TRP A 180 4.73 -28.20 9.64
N ASN A 181 3.48 -28.62 9.65
CA ASN A 181 2.91 -29.36 8.54
C ASN A 181 2.80 -28.48 7.28
N ALA A 182 2.67 -29.12 6.11
CA ALA A 182 2.62 -28.42 4.83
C ALA A 182 1.49 -27.38 4.73
N THR A 183 0.37 -27.61 5.41
CA THR A 183 -0.76 -26.67 5.47
C THR A 183 -0.37 -25.40 6.22
N ARG A 184 0.20 -25.52 7.42
CA ARG A 184 0.64 -24.40 8.25
C ARG A 184 1.76 -23.62 7.57
N ILE A 185 2.68 -24.29 6.87
CA ILE A 185 3.71 -23.61 6.06
C ILE A 185 3.06 -22.77 4.96
N ARG A 186 2.08 -23.34 4.24
CA ARG A 186 1.37 -22.64 3.15
C ARG A 186 0.60 -21.43 3.65
N GLU A 187 -0.12 -21.57 4.77
CA GLU A 187 -0.87 -20.48 5.40
C GLU A 187 0.06 -19.34 5.85
N ASN A 188 1.18 -19.67 6.52
CA ASN A 188 2.15 -18.67 6.94
C ASN A 188 2.82 -17.98 5.75
N PHE A 189 3.12 -18.73 4.68
CA PHE A 189 3.67 -18.14 3.46
C PHE A 189 2.69 -17.17 2.79
N GLN A 190 1.40 -17.51 2.74
CA GLN A 190 0.35 -16.61 2.25
C GLN A 190 0.24 -15.35 3.12
N LEU A 191 0.26 -15.49 4.44
CA LEU A 191 0.25 -14.34 5.37
C LEU A 191 1.47 -13.43 5.17
N VAL A 192 2.66 -14.00 4.94
CA VAL A 192 3.87 -13.24 4.64
C VAL A 192 3.71 -12.47 3.33
N GLN A 193 3.16 -13.10 2.28
CA GLN A 193 2.91 -12.43 1.01
C GLN A 193 1.90 -11.28 1.13
N GLU A 194 0.79 -11.50 1.84
CA GLU A 194 -0.23 -10.48 2.12
C GLU A 194 0.39 -9.28 2.86
N THR A 195 1.14 -9.56 3.92
CA THR A 195 1.80 -8.54 4.75
C THR A 195 2.83 -7.75 3.93
N ALA A 196 3.62 -8.42 3.10
CA ALA A 196 4.62 -7.76 2.25
C ALA A 196 3.98 -6.85 1.19
N ARG A 197 2.89 -7.29 0.55
CA ARG A 197 2.15 -6.45 -0.42
C ARG A 197 1.56 -5.21 0.25
N ARG A 198 0.98 -5.36 1.44
CA ARG A 198 0.45 -4.24 2.21
C ARG A 198 1.55 -3.24 2.56
N LEU A 199 2.68 -3.72 3.04
CA LEU A 199 3.83 -2.87 3.37
C LEU A 199 4.33 -2.07 2.15
N LEU A 200 4.42 -2.70 0.98
CA LEU A 200 4.79 -2.01 -0.27
C LEU A 200 3.77 -0.93 -0.66
N ALA A 201 2.47 -1.21 -0.51
CA ALA A 201 1.43 -0.21 -0.76
C ALA A 201 1.53 0.97 0.21
N ASP A 202 1.78 0.70 1.49
CA ASP A 202 1.98 1.72 2.52
C ASP A 202 3.20 2.61 2.18
N PHE A 203 4.31 2.03 1.68
CA PHE A 203 5.46 2.81 1.23
C PHE A 203 5.15 3.71 0.03
N ARG A 204 4.41 3.21 -0.97
CA ARG A 204 3.99 4.03 -2.12
C ARG A 204 3.08 5.19 -1.67
N GLN A 205 2.21 4.95 -0.71
CA GLN A 205 1.37 6.00 -0.13
C GLN A 205 2.21 7.06 0.58
N VAL A 206 3.21 6.65 1.36
CA VAL A 206 4.15 7.57 2.03
C VAL A 206 4.92 8.40 0.99
N GLU A 207 5.43 7.77 -0.07
CA GLU A 207 6.11 8.47 -1.15
C GLU A 207 5.19 9.51 -1.83
N GLN A 208 3.95 9.15 -2.11
CA GLN A 208 2.98 10.07 -2.70
C GLN A 208 2.66 11.24 -1.77
N ASN A 209 2.49 10.99 -0.47
CA ASN A 209 2.28 12.04 0.53
C ASN A 209 3.49 12.98 0.58
N PHE A 210 4.71 12.44 0.54
CA PHE A 210 5.94 13.25 0.52
C PHE A 210 6.04 14.11 -0.75
N ARG A 211 5.68 13.56 -1.91
CA ARG A 211 5.63 14.31 -3.18
C ARG A 211 4.52 15.37 -3.22
N ALA A 212 3.42 15.18 -2.49
CA ALA A 212 2.41 16.22 -2.32
C ALA A 212 2.96 17.37 -1.46
N ILE A 213 3.62 17.03 -0.34
CA ILE A 213 4.28 18.01 0.53
C ILE A 213 5.36 18.78 -0.24
N ASP A 214 6.20 18.13 -1.06
CA ASP A 214 7.23 18.80 -1.88
C ASP A 214 6.64 19.78 -2.90
N ARG A 215 5.50 19.44 -3.51
CA ARG A 215 4.79 20.33 -4.45
C ARG A 215 4.22 21.54 -3.73
N ASP A 216 3.51 21.33 -2.62
CA ASP A 216 2.96 22.43 -1.80
C ASP A 216 4.08 23.37 -1.34
N LEU A 217 5.24 22.81 -0.98
CA LEU A 217 6.43 23.56 -0.57
C LEU A 217 6.98 24.44 -1.70
N ARG A 218 7.10 23.90 -2.92
CA ARG A 218 7.55 24.68 -4.10
C ARG A 218 6.57 25.81 -4.43
N ASP A 219 5.28 25.54 -4.36
CA ASP A 219 4.25 26.54 -4.61
C ASP A 219 4.29 27.67 -3.55
N GLU A 220 4.53 27.33 -2.28
CA GLU A 220 4.70 28.30 -1.19
C GLU A 220 5.97 29.16 -1.34
N ILE A 221 7.08 28.55 -1.79
CA ILE A 221 8.34 29.26 -2.08
C ILE A 221 8.17 30.24 -3.26
N LEU A 222 7.39 29.88 -4.27
CA LEU A 222 7.15 30.72 -5.45
C LEU A 222 6.17 31.87 -5.17
N THR A 223 5.28 31.73 -4.19
CA THR A 223 4.24 32.71 -3.87
C THR A 223 4.61 33.69 -2.74
N THR A 224 5.72 33.46 -2.03
CA THR A 224 6.08 34.26 -0.85
C THR A 224 7.22 35.26 -1.09
N PRO A 225 7.02 36.58 -0.89
CA PRO A 225 8.04 37.61 -1.10
C PRO A 225 9.01 37.76 0.10
N LEU A 226 9.54 36.66 0.65
CA LEU A 226 10.46 36.67 1.80
C LEU A 226 11.92 36.42 1.38
N SER A 227 12.87 36.98 2.14
CA SER A 227 14.30 36.77 1.88
C SER A 227 14.71 35.32 2.17
N LYS A 228 15.47 34.71 1.25
CA LYS A 228 15.88 33.28 1.24
C LYS A 228 16.33 32.71 2.59
N GLY A 229 16.92 33.51 3.47
CA GLY A 229 17.43 33.07 4.78
C GLY A 229 16.36 32.75 5.83
N ARG A 230 15.24 33.50 5.89
CA ARG A 230 14.15 33.23 6.85
C ARG A 230 13.16 32.17 6.37
N LEU A 231 13.14 31.91 5.06
CA LEU A 231 12.39 30.80 4.47
C LEU A 231 13.00 29.46 4.89
N LEU A 232 14.32 29.30 4.80
CA LEU A 232 15.01 28.03 5.15
C LEU A 232 14.79 27.62 6.62
N ASP A 233 14.89 28.55 7.57
CA ASP A 233 14.70 28.23 8.99
C ASP A 233 13.24 27.85 9.32
N ASN A 234 12.25 28.49 8.68
CA ASN A 234 10.84 28.10 8.80
C ASN A 234 10.53 26.79 8.04
N LEU A 235 11.27 26.48 6.98
CA LEU A 235 11.09 25.26 6.19
C LEU A 235 11.52 24.01 6.98
N PHE A 236 12.69 24.04 7.61
CA PHE A 236 13.16 22.90 8.41
C PHE A 236 12.27 22.64 9.63
N SER A 237 11.83 23.68 10.34
CA SER A 237 10.90 23.52 11.46
C SER A 237 9.52 23.01 11.04
N THR A 238 8.98 23.50 9.91
CA THR A 238 7.68 23.04 9.39
C THR A 238 7.73 21.61 8.84
N ILE A 239 8.84 21.21 8.20
CA ILE A 239 9.08 19.84 7.76
C ILE A 239 9.18 18.91 8.96
N ASP A 240 9.93 19.33 9.99
CA ASP A 240 10.09 18.51 11.19
C ASP A 240 8.75 18.32 11.92
N GLU A 241 7.97 19.38 12.11
CA GLU A 241 6.63 19.31 12.72
C GLU A 241 5.65 18.49 11.88
N ARG A 242 5.59 18.67 10.55
CA ARG A 242 4.59 17.98 9.71
C ARG A 242 4.89 16.51 9.45
N ILE A 243 6.17 16.12 9.36
CA ILE A 243 6.58 14.75 9.02
C ILE A 243 6.76 13.90 10.28
N TRP A 244 7.40 14.44 11.32
CA TRP A 244 7.71 13.66 12.52
C TRP A 244 6.60 13.66 13.57
N GLU A 245 5.69 14.63 13.60
CA GLU A 245 4.57 14.61 14.57
C GLU A 245 3.33 13.84 14.08
N ARG A 246 3.23 13.48 12.79
CA ARG A 246 2.18 12.57 12.31
C ARG A 246 2.54 11.13 12.63
N ASP A 247 1.54 10.37 13.11
CA ASP A 247 1.66 8.95 13.48
C ASP A 247 2.35 8.09 12.41
N GLN A 248 2.24 8.47 11.13
CA GLN A 248 2.88 7.76 10.02
C GLN A 248 4.42 7.91 10.00
N GLY A 249 4.99 9.08 10.34
CA GLY A 249 6.46 9.27 10.33
C GLY A 249 7.16 8.65 11.54
N ARG A 250 6.47 8.61 12.70
CA ARG A 250 6.98 7.98 13.94
C ARG A 250 7.24 6.49 13.83
N VAL A 251 6.47 5.78 13.00
CA VAL A 251 6.63 4.32 12.78
C VAL A 251 7.91 4.00 11.99
N PHE A 252 8.45 4.95 11.21
CA PHE A 252 9.63 4.74 10.37
C PHE A 252 10.93 5.31 10.96
N ALA A 253 10.87 6.10 12.04
CA ALA A 253 12.05 6.62 12.74
C ALA A 253 13.14 5.57 13.09
N PRO A 254 12.81 4.31 13.44
CA PRO A 254 13.82 3.29 13.74
C PRO A 254 14.63 2.78 12.53
N PHE A 255 14.18 3.05 11.30
CA PHE A 255 14.79 2.51 10.07
C PHE A 255 15.61 3.53 9.28
N GLY A 256 15.58 4.81 9.67
CA GLY A 256 16.29 5.91 9.00
C GLY A 256 17.65 6.27 9.62
N SER A 257 18.08 5.54 10.65
CA SER A 257 19.36 5.75 11.35
C SER A 257 20.34 4.61 11.03
N CYS A 258 20.76 4.54 9.76
CA CYS A 258 21.94 3.82 9.30
C CYS A 258 22.72 4.70 8.32
#